data_AF-A0A2I8A3T1-F1
#
_entry.id   AF-A0A2I8A3T1-F1
#
_cell.length_a   1.000
_cell.length_b   1.000
_cell.length_c   1.000
_cell.angle_alpha   90.00
_cell.angle_beta   90.00
_cell.angle_gamma   90.00
#
_symmetry.space_group_name_H-M   'P 1'
#
loop_
_entity.id
_entity.type
_entity.pdbx_description
1 polymer ?
#
loop_
_entity_poly.entity_id
_entity_poly.type
_entity_poly.pdbx_seq_one_letter_code
_entity_poly.pdbx_strand_id
1 'polypeptide(L)'
;MWIYRLHEDLHQCYDNYPISSWNALWSFIFIIFIWKTLMTIANHFQAESRQLQRYGLRLYRLVPTIYGIFITSYLLRQAIYKYDYTGRVVAFNNIPEFLIMIFIVGKEILEIGGVIVILTITQTIVDAMQLKVRQINHRI
;
A
#
# COMPACT_ATOMS: atom_id res chain seq x y z
N MET A 1 14.10 -12.29 -2.10
CA MET A 1 15.55 -12.33 -1.85
C MET A 1 16.17 -10.94 -1.72
N TRP A 2 15.94 -10.01 -2.66
CA TRP A 2 16.60 -8.69 -2.64
C TRP A 2 16.26 -7.85 -1.39
N ILE A 3 15.00 -7.78 -0.96
CA ILE A 3 14.59 -7.07 0.26
C ILE A 3 15.25 -7.63 1.52
N TYR A 4 15.34 -8.96 1.62
CA TYR A 4 15.99 -9.60 2.77
C TYR A 4 17.48 -9.25 2.81
N ARG A 5 18.19 -9.41 1.68
CA ARG A 5 19.61 -9.07 1.58
C ARG A 5 19.87 -7.58 1.86
N LEU A 6 19.05 -6.69 1.30
CA LEU A 6 19.14 -5.26 1.56
C LEU A 6 19.06 -4.94 3.07
N HIS A 7 18.09 -5.53 3.77
CA HIS A 7 17.94 -5.30 5.20
C HIS A 7 19.03 -5.98 6.04
N GLU A 8 19.63 -7.06 5.55
CA GLU A 8 20.75 -7.73 6.21
C GLU A 8 22.06 -6.96 6.03
N ASP A 9 22.34 -6.45 4.83
CA ASP A 9 23.46 -5.55 4.57
C ASP A 9 23.35 -4.27 5.42
N LEU A 10 22.13 -3.74 5.59
CA LEU A 10 21.87 -2.61 6.48
C LEU A 10 22.11 -2.94 7.96
N HIS A 11 21.74 -4.13 8.41
CA HIS A 11 22.04 -4.60 9.76
C HIS A 11 23.55 -4.76 10.01
N GLN A 12 24.31 -5.15 8.98
CA GLN A 12 25.77 -5.28 9.08
C GLN A 12 26.48 -3.93 9.09
N CYS A 13 25.93 -2.90 8.44
CA CYS A 13 26.49 -1.55 8.44
C CYS A 13 26.05 -0.70 9.65
N TYR A 14 24.96 -1.05 10.32
CA TYR A 14 24.39 -0.26 11.41
C TYR A 14 23.92 -1.17 12.56
N ASP A 15 24.67 -1.18 13.67
CA ASP A 15 24.41 -2.04 14.84
C ASP A 15 23.00 -1.86 15.45
N ASN A 16 22.38 -0.68 15.27
CA ASN A 16 21.05 -0.35 15.79
C ASN A 16 19.97 -0.20 14.70
N TYR A 17 20.11 -0.91 13.57
CA TYR A 17 19.09 -0.86 12.52
C TYR A 17 17.72 -1.38 13.02
N PRO A 18 16.63 -0.60 12.92
CA PRO A 18 15.38 -0.89 13.62
C PRO A 18 14.48 -1.93 12.94
N ILE A 19 14.77 -2.34 11.70
CA ILE A 19 13.91 -3.23 10.92
C ILE A 19 14.62 -4.56 10.65
N SER A 20 14.18 -5.64 11.30
CA SER A 20 14.73 -6.96 11.02
C SER A 20 14.46 -7.41 9.58
N SER A 21 15.45 -8.05 8.96
CA SER A 21 15.37 -8.55 7.58
C SER A 21 14.20 -9.51 7.36
N TRP A 22 13.87 -10.30 8.38
CA TRP A 22 12.70 -11.17 8.39
C TRP A 22 11.37 -10.41 8.45
N ASN A 23 11.26 -9.38 9.29
CA ASN A 23 10.04 -8.57 9.37
C ASN A 23 9.80 -7.80 8.06
N ALA A 24 10.86 -7.29 7.42
CA ALA A 24 10.78 -6.65 6.12
C ALA A 24 10.29 -7.63 5.03
N LEU A 25 10.83 -8.85 5.03
CA LEU A 25 10.40 -9.90 4.11
C LEU A 25 8.92 -10.26 4.32
N TRP A 26 8.49 -10.49 5.56
CA TRP A 26 7.11 -10.85 5.87
C TRP A 26 6.12 -9.74 5.52
N SER A 27 6.46 -8.49 5.82
CA SER A 27 5.64 -7.33 5.45
C SER A 27 5.46 -7.26 3.93
N PHE A 28 6.52 -7.51 3.17
CA PHE A 28 6.47 -7.53 1.71
C PHE A 28 5.63 -8.71 1.16
N ILE A 29 5.75 -9.90 1.76
CA ILE A 29 4.93 -11.06 1.41
C ILE A 29 3.44 -10.76 1.67
N PHE A 30 3.11 -10.16 2.80
CA PHE A 30 1.75 -9.77 3.15
C PHE A 30 1.16 -8.77 2.14
N ILE A 31 1.96 -7.78 1.75
CA ILE A 31 1.64 -6.81 0.70
C ILE A 31 1.35 -7.54 -0.63
N ILE A 32 2.19 -8.49 -1.06
CA ILE A 32 1.93 -9.30 -2.28
C ILE A 32 0.65 -10.14 -2.14
N PHE A 33 0.38 -10.69 -0.97
CA PHE A 33 -0.80 -11.52 -0.73
C PHE A 33 -2.10 -10.73 -0.88
N ILE A 34 -2.18 -9.54 -0.28
CA ILE A 34 -3.34 -8.64 -0.44
C ILE A 34 -3.52 -8.29 -1.92
N TRP A 35 -2.43 -8.01 -2.64
CA TRP A 35 -2.47 -7.66 -4.06
C TRP A 35 -3.10 -8.79 -4.86
N LYS A 36 -2.57 -9.99 -4.68
CA LYS A 36 -3.04 -11.19 -5.36
C LYS A 36 -4.53 -11.42 -5.10
N THR A 37 -4.95 -11.26 -3.84
CA THR A 37 -6.35 -11.43 -3.44
C THR A 37 -7.27 -10.44 -4.16
N LEU A 38 -6.94 -9.14 -4.15
CA LEU A 38 -7.74 -8.11 -4.81
C LEU A 38 -7.77 -8.29 -6.34
N MET A 39 -6.65 -8.69 -6.94
CA MET A 39 -6.58 -8.98 -8.38
C MET A 39 -7.37 -10.23 -8.76
N THR A 40 -7.37 -11.27 -7.92
CA THR A 40 -8.22 -12.45 -8.12
C THR A 40 -9.69 -12.08 -8.07
N ILE A 41 -10.12 -11.26 -7.10
CA ILE A 41 -11.50 -10.75 -7.03
C ILE A 41 -11.84 -9.93 -8.28
N ALA A 42 -10.95 -9.04 -8.70
CA ALA A 42 -11.15 -8.22 -9.89
C ALA A 42 -11.32 -9.08 -11.16
N ASN A 43 -10.46 -10.09 -11.34
CA ASN A 43 -10.53 -11.01 -12.47
C ASN A 43 -11.82 -11.84 -12.44
N HIS A 44 -12.24 -12.30 -11.25
CA HIS A 44 -13.49 -13.03 -11.08
C HIS A 44 -14.70 -12.18 -11.49
N PHE A 45 -14.77 -10.92 -11.02
CA PHE A 45 -15.84 -9.99 -11.41
C PHE A 45 -15.88 -9.70 -12.91
N GLN A 46 -14.71 -9.64 -13.57
CA GLN A 46 -14.65 -9.46 -15.03
C GLN A 46 -15.16 -10.68 -15.81
N ALA A 47 -14.94 -11.89 -15.30
CA ALA A 47 -15.35 -13.12 -15.97
C ALA A 47 -16.85 -13.43 -15.83
N GLU A 48 -17.53 -12.88 -14.83
CA GLU A 48 -18.84 -13.36 -14.41
C GLU A 48 -20.03 -12.70 -15.14
N SER A 49 -20.04 -11.37 -15.30
CA SER A 49 -21.09 -10.68 -16.07
C SER A 49 -20.67 -9.28 -16.53
N ARG A 50 -21.31 -8.76 -17.58
CA ARG A 50 -21.11 -7.37 -18.07
C ARG A 50 -21.34 -6.31 -16.99
N GLN A 51 -22.25 -6.55 -16.05
CA GLN A 51 -22.52 -5.61 -14.94
C GLN A 51 -21.41 -5.67 -13.88
N LEU A 52 -20.88 -6.86 -13.58
CA LEU A 52 -19.78 -7.07 -12.63
C LEU A 52 -18.42 -6.62 -13.19
N GLN A 53 -18.26 -6.65 -14.51
CA GLN A 53 -17.04 -6.24 -15.19
C GLN A 53 -16.60 -4.80 -14.84
N ARG A 54 -17.56 -3.90 -14.63
CA ARG A 54 -17.27 -2.50 -14.23
C ARG A 54 -16.58 -2.42 -12.87
N TYR A 55 -16.99 -3.25 -11.91
CA TYR A 55 -16.36 -3.33 -10.58
C TYR A 55 -14.97 -3.97 -10.67
N GLY A 56 -14.82 -5.02 -11.47
CA GLY A 56 -13.53 -5.63 -11.73
C GLY A 56 -12.51 -4.67 -12.37
N LEU A 57 -12.94 -3.87 -13.36
CA LEU A 57 -12.11 -2.80 -13.97
C LEU A 57 -11.77 -1.66 -12.99
N ARG A 58 -12.67 -1.37 -12.06
CA ARG A 58 -12.44 -0.35 -11.02
C ARG A 58 -11.40 -0.84 -10.02
N LEU A 59 -11.49 -2.09 -9.56
CA LEU A 59 -10.48 -2.72 -8.71
C LEU A 59 -9.12 -2.77 -9.40
N TYR A 60 -9.06 -3.14 -10.67
CA TYR A 60 -7.81 -3.22 -11.44
C TYR A 60 -7.06 -1.86 -11.50
N ARG A 61 -7.78 -0.74 -11.47
CA ARG A 61 -7.19 0.61 -11.43
C ARG A 61 -6.78 1.04 -10.02
N LEU A 62 -7.58 0.70 -9.01
CA LEU A 62 -7.36 1.15 -7.63
C LEU A 62 -6.24 0.37 -6.92
N VAL A 63 -6.08 -0.92 -7.24
CA VAL A 63 -5.07 -1.79 -6.60
C VAL A 63 -3.63 -1.31 -6.86
N PRO A 64 -3.19 -0.98 -8.09
CA PRO A 64 -1.88 -0.35 -8.31
C PRO A 64 -1.73 0.99 -7.58
N THR A 65 -2.80 1.79 -7.56
CA THR A 65 -2.80 3.14 -6.98
C THR A 65 -2.50 3.09 -5.49
N ILE A 66 -3.15 2.21 -4.73
CA ILE A 66 -2.95 2.13 -3.29
C ILE A 66 -1.54 1.65 -2.92
N TYR A 67 -0.96 0.73 -3.71
CA TYR A 67 0.41 0.28 -3.50
C TYR A 67 1.42 1.37 -3.83
N GLY A 68 1.17 2.13 -4.91
CA GLY A 68 1.96 3.31 -5.24
C GLY A 68 1.98 4.33 -4.10
N ILE A 69 0.83 4.60 -3.48
CA ILE A 69 0.70 5.47 -2.30
C ILE A 69 1.56 4.92 -1.15
N PHE A 70 1.40 3.64 -0.76
CA PHE A 70 2.17 3.07 0.35
C PHE A 70 3.68 3.06 0.12
N ILE A 71 4.13 2.67 -1.07
CA ILE A 71 5.56 2.65 -1.43
C ILE A 71 6.11 4.08 -1.40
N THR A 72 5.40 5.05 -1.98
CA THR A 72 5.84 6.45 -2.00
C THR A 72 5.91 7.02 -0.59
N SER A 73 4.92 6.77 0.28
CA SER A 73 4.95 7.16 1.69
C SER A 73 6.15 6.57 2.43
N TYR A 74 6.47 5.30 2.18
CA TYR A 74 7.60 4.62 2.82
C TYR A 74 8.95 5.20 2.37
N LEU A 75 9.13 5.39 1.06
CA LEU A 75 10.36 5.96 0.49
C LEU A 75 10.57 7.41 0.93
N LEU A 76 9.51 8.23 0.94
CA LEU A 76 9.57 9.60 1.45
C LEU A 76 9.97 9.65 2.92
N ARG A 77 9.43 8.75 3.75
CA ARG A 77 9.82 8.63 5.16
C ARG A 77 11.32 8.28 5.28
N GLN A 78 11.83 7.33 4.51
CA GLN A 78 13.26 6.98 4.55
C GLN A 78 14.18 8.09 4.03
N ALA A 79 13.76 8.84 3.01
CA ALA A 79 14.57 9.90 2.42
C ALA A 79 14.80 11.07 3.40
N ILE A 80 13.87 11.29 4.33
CA ILE A 80 13.86 12.47 5.22
C ILE A 80 14.39 12.12 6.61
N TYR A 81 14.07 10.92 7.09
CA TYR A 81 14.50 10.45 8.40
C TYR A 81 15.71 9.53 8.24
N LYS A 82 16.89 10.02 8.64
CA LYS A 82 18.02 9.13 8.88
C LYS A 82 17.93 8.66 10.33
N TYR A 83 18.04 7.35 10.55
CA TYR A 83 18.32 6.85 11.88
C TYR A 83 19.78 7.15 12.18
N ASP A 84 20.04 7.82 13.30
CA ASP A 84 21.39 7.91 13.84
C ASP A 84 21.90 6.51 14.22
N TYR A 85 23.20 6.33 14.41
CA TYR A 85 23.82 5.10 14.92
C TYR A 85 23.26 4.68 16.30
N THR A 86 22.51 5.57 16.98
CA THR A 86 21.79 5.32 18.22
C THR A 86 20.32 4.91 18.05
N GLY A 87 19.83 4.77 16.81
CA GLY A 87 18.43 4.41 16.52
C GLY A 87 17.43 5.56 16.68
N ARG A 88 17.89 6.78 17.00
CA ARG A 88 17.04 7.97 17.06
C ARG A 88 16.75 8.51 15.67
N VAL A 89 15.50 8.94 15.46
CA VAL A 89 15.07 9.61 14.23
C VAL A 89 15.69 11.01 14.20
N VAL A 90 16.62 11.26 13.29
CA VAL A 90 17.20 12.59 13.08
C VAL A 90 16.72 13.10 11.73
N ALA A 91 16.00 14.22 11.74
CA ALA A 91 15.75 14.97 10.52
C ALA A 91 17.10 15.46 9.99
N PHE A 92 17.31 15.42 8.67
CA PHE A 92 18.50 16.03 8.06
C PHE A 92 18.67 17.47 8.59
N ASN A 93 19.84 17.77 9.17
CA ASN A 93 20.16 19.11 9.69
C ASN A 93 20.21 20.22 8.62
N ASN A 94 19.94 19.93 7.34
CA ASN A 94 20.01 20.87 6.22
C ASN A 94 18.87 20.69 5.20
N ILE A 95 17.68 20.23 5.60
CA ILE A 95 16.50 20.29 4.69
C ILE A 95 15.90 21.70 4.78
N PRO A 96 15.77 22.43 3.65
CA PRO A 96 15.03 23.67 3.59
C PRO A 96 13.62 23.54 4.21
N GLU A 97 13.22 24.49 5.05
CA GLU A 97 11.93 24.45 5.78
C GLU A 97 10.71 24.24 4.85
N PHE A 98 10.76 24.77 3.62
CA PHE A 98 9.68 24.58 2.65
C PHE A 98 9.52 23.11 2.20
N LEU A 99 10.60 22.33 2.15
CA LEU A 99 10.54 20.89 1.85
C LEU A 99 9.96 20.09 3.03
N ILE A 100 10.21 20.52 4.27
CA ILE A 100 9.58 19.96 5.46
C ILE A 100 8.07 20.22 5.43
N MET A 101 7.65 21.43 5.04
CA MET A 101 6.24 21.79 4.91
C MET A 101 5.54 20.99 3.79
N ILE A 102 6.15 20.91 2.60
CA ILE A 102 5.65 20.07 1.49
C ILE A 102 5.52 18.60 1.93
N PHE A 103 6.42 18.11 2.77
CA PHE A 103 6.37 16.75 3.28
C PHE A 103 5.28 16.53 4.32
N ILE A 104 5.12 17.41 5.32
CA ILE A 104 4.05 17.29 6.32
C ILE A 104 2.70 17.29 5.61
N VAL A 105 2.49 18.25 4.71
CA VAL A 105 1.28 18.36 3.91
C VAL A 105 1.13 17.16 2.97
N GLY A 106 2.19 16.74 2.29
CA GLY A 106 2.19 15.61 1.37
C GLY A 106 1.93 14.27 2.05
N LYS A 107 2.47 14.05 3.25
CA LYS A 107 2.23 12.86 4.08
C LYS A 107 0.76 12.75 4.47
N GLU A 108 0.20 13.83 5.00
CA GLU A 108 -1.23 13.88 5.37
C GLU A 108 -2.11 13.66 4.13
N ILE A 109 -1.79 14.27 2.99
CA ILE A 109 -2.51 14.05 1.72
C ILE A 109 -2.39 12.58 1.26
N LEU A 110 -1.21 11.96 1.36
CA LEU A 110 -1.03 10.54 1.00
C LEU A 110 -1.77 9.61 1.96
N GLU A 111 -1.78 9.90 3.27
CA GLU A 111 -2.49 9.11 4.27
C GLU A 111 -4.01 9.20 4.07
N ILE A 112 -4.54 10.42 3.91
CA ILE A 112 -5.96 10.66 3.59
C ILE A 112 -6.33 10.00 2.25
N GLY A 113 -5.51 10.20 1.22
CA GLY A 113 -5.70 9.60 -0.11
C GLY A 113 -5.71 8.08 -0.06
N GLY A 114 -4.80 7.48 0.71
CA GLY A 114 -4.75 6.05 0.96
C GLY A 114 -6.04 5.53 1.60
N VAL A 115 -6.54 6.19 2.64
CA VAL A 115 -7.81 5.85 3.30
C VAL A 115 -8.98 5.92 2.33
N ILE A 116 -9.07 6.98 1.52
CA ILE A 116 -10.13 7.13 0.51
C ILE A 116 -10.10 5.98 -0.50
N VAL A 117 -8.92 5.58 -0.96
CA VAL A 117 -8.78 4.46 -1.90
C VAL A 117 -9.20 3.13 -1.26
N ILE A 118 -8.83 2.87 0.00
CA ILE A 118 -9.29 1.68 0.75
C ILE A 118 -10.81 1.66 0.83
N LEU A 119 -11.43 2.76 1.26
CA LEU A 119 -12.89 2.87 1.37
C LEU A 119 -13.55 2.63 0.01
N THR A 120 -12.98 3.17 -1.06
CA THR A 120 -13.49 2.97 -2.43
C THR A 120 -13.38 1.51 -2.87
N ILE A 121 -12.28 0.81 -2.55
CA ILE A 121 -12.12 -0.62 -2.82
C ILE A 121 -13.17 -1.42 -2.05
N THR A 122 -13.34 -1.15 -0.75
CA THR A 122 -14.32 -1.83 0.10
C THR A 122 -15.74 -1.64 -0.44
N GLN A 123 -16.12 -0.40 -0.76
CA GLN A 123 -17.43 -0.10 -1.35
C GLN A 123 -17.62 -0.83 -2.69
N THR A 124 -16.61 -0.82 -3.56
CA THR A 124 -16.65 -1.51 -4.86
C THR A 124 -16.91 -3.02 -4.71
N ILE A 125 -16.31 -3.65 -3.70
CA ILE A 125 -16.52 -5.08 -3.41
C ILE A 125 -17.93 -5.30 -2.84
N VAL A 126 -18.38 -4.47 -1.89
CA VAL A 126 -19.70 -4.57 -1.27
C VAL A 126 -20.82 -4.42 -2.31
N ASP A 127 -20.72 -3.42 -3.19
CA ASP A 127 -21.69 -3.17 -4.25
C ASP A 127 -21.77 -4.35 -5.24
N ALA A 128 -20.61 -4.91 -5.60
CA ALA A 128 -20.53 -6.09 -6.47
C ALA A 128 -21.21 -7.30 -5.82
N MET A 129 -20.98 -7.54 -4.52
CA MET A 129 -21.65 -8.61 -3.78
C MET A 129 -23.17 -8.40 -3.71
N GLN A 130 -23.63 -7.19 -3.40
CA GLN A 130 -25.06 -6.87 -3.34
C GLN A 130 -25.75 -7.08 -4.69
N LEU A 131 -25.10 -6.65 -5.78
CA LEU A 131 -25.60 -6.89 -7.13
C LEU A 131 -25.74 -8.39 -7.40
N LYS A 132 -24.73 -9.19 -7.04
CA LYS A 132 -24.76 -10.64 -7.22
C LYS A 132 -25.89 -11.29 -6.43
N VAL A 133 -26.11 -10.89 -5.18
CA VAL A 133 -27.22 -11.38 -4.34
C VAL A 133 -28.57 -11.06 -4.98
N ARG A 134 -28.76 -9.85 -5.50
CA ARG A 134 -30.01 -9.49 -6.22
C ARG A 134 -30.22 -10.35 -7.46
N GLN A 135 -29.17 -10.60 -8.25
CA GLN A 135 -29.26 -11.46 -9.43
C GLN A 135 -29.64 -12.90 -9.10
N ILE A 136 -29.21 -13.42 -7.94
CA ILE A 136 -29.59 -14.75 -7.46
C ILE A 136 -31.07 -14.76 -7.05
N ASN A 137 -31.51 -13.80 -6.24
CA ASN A 137 -32.89 -13.74 -5.75
C ASN A 137 -33.94 -13.53 -6.85
N HIS A 138 -33.58 -12.93 -7.99
CA HIS A 138 -34.47 -12.78 -9.14
C HIS A 138 -34.48 -14.01 -10.09
N ARG A 139 -33.64 -15.02 -9.86
CA ARG A 139 -33.62 -16.27 -10.63
C ARG A 139 -34.38 -17.42 -9.96
N ILE A 140 -34.78 -17.25 -8.71
CA ILE A 140 -35.60 -18.19 -7.92
C ILE A 140 -37.05 -17.74 -8.02
#